data_AF-A0A7R9PBN5-F1
#
_entry.id   AF-A0A7R9PBN5-F1
#
_cell.length_a   1.000
_cell.length_b   1.000
_cell.length_c   1.000
_cell.angle_alpha   90.00
_cell.angle_beta   90.00
_cell.angle_gamma   90.00
#
_symmetry.space_group_name_H-M   'P 1'
#
loop_
_entity.id
_entity.type
_entity.pdbx_description
1 polymer ?
#
loop_
_entity_poly.entity_id
_entity_poly.type
_entity_poly.pdbx_seq_one_letter_code
_entity_poly.pdbx_strand_id
1 'polypeptide(L)'
;RCDVIIHLFEDAQKVCVEEGICDCGAQIVAVEYKQDKSKLPGGVAELSGCVFCASYFTPLVEKHRAVTRPPGSRAPRGRGGRGRSRGKPKPPKDKMAQLAAYFV
;
A
#
# COMPACT_ATOMS: atom_id res chain seq x y z
N ARG A 1 6.78 -10.77 9.68
CA ARG A 1 6.13 -9.44 9.63
C ARG A 1 7.29 -8.45 9.65
N CYS A 2 7.55 -7.74 8.56
CA CYS A 2 8.63 -6.76 8.51
C CYS A 2 8.06 -5.43 9.02
N ASP A 3 8.73 -4.76 9.95
CA ASP A 3 8.30 -3.45 10.46
C ASP A 3 8.80 -2.30 9.60
N VAL A 4 9.85 -2.55 8.81
CA VAL A 4 10.49 -1.61 7.89
C VAL A 4 10.68 -2.31 6.55
N ILE A 5 10.33 -1.60 5.48
CA ILE A 5 10.53 -1.99 4.09
C ILE A 5 11.47 -0.94 3.49
N ILE A 6 12.54 -1.38 2.86
CA ILE A 6 13.49 -0.50 2.20
C ILE A 6 13.39 -0.76 0.71
N HIS A 7 13.03 0.27 -0.05
CA HIS A 7 13.08 0.26 -1.50
C HIS A 7 14.45 0.78 -1.92
N LEU A 8 15.20 -0.08 -2.62
CA LEU A 8 16.53 0.24 -3.11
C LEU A 8 16.47 0.32 -4.64
N PHE A 9 17.00 1.40 -5.20
CA PHE A 9 17.29 1.53 -6.62
C PHE A 9 16.09 1.25 -7.54
N GLU A 10 15.05 2.09 -7.43
CA GLU A 10 13.87 1.99 -8.27
C GLU A 10 14.23 2.07 -9.76
N ASP A 11 13.70 1.13 -10.56
CA ASP A 11 13.97 0.93 -12.00
C ASP A 11 15.38 0.45 -12.36
N ALA A 12 16.18 -0.01 -11.39
CA ALA A 12 17.45 -0.66 -11.69
C ALA A 12 17.25 -1.93 -12.52
N GLN A 13 18.12 -2.12 -13.51
CA GLN A 13 18.14 -3.32 -14.34
C GLN A 13 18.71 -4.51 -13.56
N LYS A 14 19.75 -4.26 -12.77
CA LYS A 14 20.42 -5.29 -11.98
C LYS A 14 20.96 -4.67 -10.70
N VAL A 15 20.80 -5.40 -9.60
CA VAL A 15 21.34 -5.05 -8.29
C VAL A 15 22.10 -6.26 -7.79
N CYS A 16 23.39 -6.10 -7.51
CA CYS A 16 24.26 -7.13 -7.01
C CYS A 16 24.88 -6.71 -5.69
N VAL A 17 25.01 -7.65 -4.78
CA VAL A 17 25.69 -7.45 -3.53
C VAL A 17 27.12 -7.95 -3.71
N GLU A 18 28.10 -7.07 -3.48
CA GLU A 18 29.52 -7.39 -3.60
C GLU A 18 30.06 -7.94 -2.27
N GLU A 19 31.20 -8.61 -2.33
CA GLU A 19 31.87 -9.15 -1.12
C GLU A 19 32.51 -8.05 -0.25
N GLY A 20 32.63 -6.83 -0.79
CA GLY A 20 33.20 -5.70 -0.09
C GLY A 20 32.32 -5.22 1.07
N ILE A 21 32.97 -4.88 2.19
CA ILE A 21 32.33 -4.31 3.37
C ILE A 21 32.85 -2.89 3.55
N CYS A 22 31.93 -1.94 3.72
CA CYS A 22 32.26 -0.55 4.01
C CYS A 22 32.69 -0.38 5.48
N ASP A 23 33.39 0.70 5.81
CA ASP A 23 33.85 1.00 7.17
C ASP A 23 32.72 1.07 8.21
N CYS A 24 31.48 1.35 7.78
CA CYS A 24 30.30 1.31 8.64
C CYS A 24 29.75 -0.10 8.92
N GLY A 25 30.38 -1.14 8.36
CA GLY A 25 29.95 -2.54 8.47
C GLY A 25 28.87 -2.97 7.49
N ALA A 26 28.46 -2.11 6.57
CA ALA A 26 27.48 -2.45 5.54
C ALA A 26 28.13 -3.04 4.29
N GLN A 27 27.41 -3.95 3.62
CA GLN A 27 27.88 -4.56 2.39
C GLN A 27 27.78 -3.58 1.21
N ILE A 28 28.75 -3.65 0.31
CA ILE A 28 28.78 -2.85 -0.91
C ILE A 28 27.77 -3.43 -1.90
N VAL A 29 27.03 -2.54 -2.56
CA VAL A 29 26.03 -2.90 -3.57
C VAL A 29 26.43 -2.26 -4.88
N ALA A 30 26.45 -3.07 -5.94
CA ALA A 30 26.60 -2.65 -7.32
C ALA A 30 25.23 -2.56 -7.97
N VAL A 31 24.95 -1.43 -8.62
CA VAL A 31 23.71 -1.19 -9.32
C VAL A 31 23.97 -0.85 -10.78
N GLU A 32 23.17 -1.43 -11.66
CA GLU A 32 23.20 -1.19 -13.11
C GLU A 32 21.81 -0.73 -13.55
N TYR A 33 21.79 0.40 -14.24
CA TYR A 33 20.61 1.02 -14.85
C TYR A 33 20.70 0.94 -16.38
N LYS A 34 19.54 0.96 -17.03
CA LYS A 34 19.47 1.17 -18.48
C LYS A 34 20.00 2.57 -18.81
N GLN A 35 20.76 2.67 -19.91
CA GLN A 35 21.38 3.93 -20.38
C GLN A 35 20.36 5.08 -20.51
N ASP A 36 19.11 4.79 -20.91
CA ASP A 36 18.07 5.80 -21.11
C ASP A 36 17.36 6.26 -19.82
N LYS A 37 17.55 5.56 -18.70
CA LYS A 37 16.81 5.79 -17.44
C LYS A 37 17.72 5.83 -16.21
N SER A 38 19.01 6.13 -16.39
CA SER A 38 19.92 6.20 -15.26
C SER A 38 19.52 7.31 -14.30
N LYS A 39 19.29 6.92 -13.03
CA LYS A 39 19.07 7.84 -11.90
C LYS A 39 20.38 8.09 -11.13
N LEU A 40 21.51 7.61 -11.63
CA LEU A 40 22.83 7.73 -11.01
C LEU A 40 23.45 9.11 -11.27
N PRO A 41 24.32 9.59 -10.36
CA PRO A 41 25.03 10.85 -10.55
C PRO A 41 25.86 10.81 -11.84
N GLY A 42 25.79 11.87 -12.64
CA GLY A 42 26.55 11.98 -13.89
C GLY A 42 26.02 11.12 -15.05
N GLY A 43 24.86 10.48 -14.91
CA GLY A 43 24.25 9.69 -15.99
C GLY A 43 25.00 8.39 -16.30
N VAL A 44 25.86 7.93 -15.39
CA VAL A 44 26.58 6.66 -15.53
C VAL A 44 25.59 5.50 -15.46
N ALA A 45 25.77 4.46 -16.26
CA ALA A 45 24.88 3.29 -16.24
C ALA A 45 25.11 2.40 -15.00
N GLU A 46 26.31 2.41 -14.45
CA GLU A 46 26.73 1.51 -13.36
C GLU A 46 27.39 2.30 -12.23
N LEU A 47 27.10 1.91 -10.99
CA LEU A 47 27.78 2.47 -9.82
C LEU A 47 27.77 1.45 -8.68
N SER A 48 28.89 1.35 -7.96
CA SER A 48 28.99 0.55 -6.73
C SER A 48 29.29 1.43 -5.53
N GLY A 49 28.73 1.06 -4.38
CA GLY A 49 28.92 1.82 -3.15
C GLY A 49 28.14 1.28 -1.97
N CYS A 50 28.36 1.92 -0.81
CA CYS A 50 27.61 1.61 0.40
C CYS A 50 26.28 2.36 0.42
N VAL A 51 25.18 1.65 0.66
CA VAL A 51 23.81 2.22 0.73
C VAL A 51 23.68 3.32 1.79
N PHE A 52 24.49 3.29 2.85
CA PHE A 52 24.41 4.25 3.96
C PHE A 52 25.43 5.38 3.88
N CYS A 53 26.66 5.09 3.46
CA CYS A 53 27.75 6.08 3.46
C CYS A 53 27.83 6.87 2.15
N ALA A 54 27.33 6.31 1.04
CA ALA A 54 27.35 7.00 -0.24
C ALA A 54 26.22 8.03 -0.31
N SER A 55 26.57 9.31 -0.36
CA SER A 55 25.61 10.42 -0.50
C SER A 55 24.81 10.36 -1.79
N TYR A 56 25.38 9.79 -2.86
CA TYR A 56 24.71 9.63 -4.15
C TYR A 56 23.64 8.53 -4.16
N PHE A 57 23.65 7.61 -3.18
CA PHE A 57 22.60 6.60 -3.03
C PHE A 57 21.48 7.06 -2.10
N THR A 58 21.70 8.08 -1.26
CA THR A 58 20.66 8.63 -0.39
C THR A 58 19.33 8.97 -1.09
N PRO A 59 19.30 9.62 -2.27
CA PRO A 59 18.03 9.91 -2.95
C PRO A 59 17.39 8.68 -3.63
N LEU A 60 18.12 7.57 -3.77
CA LEU A 60 17.67 6.35 -4.45
C LEU A 60 17.20 5.25 -3.48
N VAL A 61 17.21 5.55 -2.18
CA VAL A 61 16.90 4.63 -1.09
C VAL A 61 15.72 5.19 -0.31
N GLU A 62 14.58 4.49 -0.37
CA GLU A 62 13.37 4.93 0.33
C GLU A 62 13.04 3.97 1.48
N LYS A 63 12.85 4.52 2.68
CA LYS A 63 12.54 3.76 3.89
C LYS A 63 11.06 3.93 4.24
N HIS A 64 10.31 2.83 4.11
CA HIS A 64 8.91 2.75 4.49
C HIS A 64 8.73 2.03 5.80
N ARG A 65 7.90 2.58 6.69
CA ARG A 65 7.42 1.81 7.85
C ARG A 65 6.26 0.95 7.39
N ALA A 66 6.36 -0.35 7.61
CA ALA A 66 5.28 -1.26 7.25
C ALA A 66 4.05 -0.95 8.11
N VAL A 67 3.01 -0.42 7.47
CA VAL A 67 1.75 -0.13 8.17
C VAL A 67 0.91 -1.39 8.18
N THR A 68 0.76 -1.98 9.36
CA THR A 68 -0.25 -3.00 9.55
C THR A 68 -1.60 -2.31 9.49
N ARG A 69 -2.42 -2.64 8.50
CA ARG A 69 -3.81 -2.14 8.34
C ARG A 69 -4.43 -1.96 9.72
N PRO A 70 -4.99 -0.77 10.06
CA PRO A 70 -5.61 -0.59 11.36
C PRO A 70 -6.66 -1.70 11.54
N PRO A 71 -6.72 -2.38 12.70
CA PRO A 71 -7.74 -3.36 13.01
C PRO A 71 -9.07 -2.62 13.19
N GLY A 72 -9.65 -2.14 12.10
CA GLY A 72 -10.77 -1.20 12.13
C GLY A 72 -11.64 -1.18 10.88
N SER A 73 -11.21 -1.77 9.76
CA SER A 73 -12.09 -1.97 8.60
C SER A 73 -13.03 -3.17 8.79
N ARG A 74 -13.64 -3.30 9.98
CA ARG A 74 -14.90 -4.02 10.10
C ARG A 74 -15.96 -3.05 9.60
N ALA A 75 -16.21 -3.05 8.30
CA ALA A 75 -17.52 -2.66 7.81
C ALA A 75 -18.55 -3.37 8.72
N PRO A 76 -19.55 -2.69 9.29
CA PRO A 76 -20.53 -3.35 10.14
C PRO A 76 -21.27 -4.36 9.28
N ARG A 77 -20.81 -5.62 9.32
CA ARG A 77 -21.53 -6.78 8.81
C ARG A 77 -22.83 -6.81 9.59
N GLY A 78 -23.91 -6.48 8.89
CA GLY A 78 -25.26 -6.52 9.44
C GLY A 78 -25.51 -7.84 10.15
N ARG A 79 -25.96 -7.74 11.41
CA ARG A 79 -26.70 -8.79 12.06
C ARG A 79 -27.56 -8.20 13.16
N GLY A 80 -28.86 -8.16 12.88
CA GLY A 80 -29.96 -8.24 13.84
C GLY A 80 -29.87 -7.40 15.11
N GLY A 81 -30.53 -6.24 15.09
CA GLY A 81 -30.97 -5.54 16.30
C GLY A 81 -32.43 -5.18 16.15
N ARG A 82 -33.30 -5.85 16.89
CA ARG A 82 -34.74 -5.57 17.01
C ARG A 82 -34.93 -4.12 17.48
N GLY A 83 -35.23 -3.21 16.56
CA GLY A 83 -35.51 -1.81 16.84
C GLY A 83 -36.89 -1.43 16.30
N ARG A 84 -37.86 -1.26 17.20
CA ARG A 84 -39.17 -0.65 16.93
C ARG A 84 -38.95 0.76 16.37
N SER A 85 -39.38 1.02 15.14
CA SER A 85 -39.62 2.39 14.66
C SER A 85 -41.01 2.47 14.04
N ARG A 86 -41.94 3.05 14.81
CA ARG A 86 -43.21 3.62 14.35
C ARG A 86 -42.94 4.49 13.11
N GLY A 87 -43.67 4.27 12.02
CA GLY A 87 -43.65 5.20 10.88
C GLY A 87 -44.21 4.64 9.58
N LYS A 88 -45.50 4.93 9.35
CA LYS A 88 -46.28 4.86 8.10
C LYS A 88 -46.79 3.48 7.65
N PRO A 89 -48.13 3.31 7.46
CA PRO A 89 -48.67 2.09 6.88
C PRO A 89 -48.22 1.98 5.42
N LYS A 90 -47.66 0.83 5.07
CA LYS A 90 -47.27 0.51 3.69
C LYS A 90 -48.54 0.44 2.84
N PRO A 91 -48.55 1.00 1.61
CA PRO A 91 -49.69 0.87 0.72
C PRO A 91 -49.97 -0.62 0.43
N PRO A 92 -51.25 -1.02 0.34
CA PRO A 92 -51.63 -2.42 0.16
C PRO A 92 -51.04 -2.96 -1.13
N LYS A 93 -50.38 -4.12 -1.03
CA LYS A 93 -49.62 -4.73 -2.13
C LYS A 93 -50.51 -5.25 -3.27
N ASP A 94 -51.80 -5.49 -3.02
CA ASP A 94 -52.70 -6.14 -3.98
C ASP A 94 -54.07 -5.46 -4.06
N LYS A 95 -54.70 -5.51 -5.25
CA LYS A 95 -55.95 -4.79 -5.58
C LYS A 95 -57.14 -5.19 -4.70
N MET A 96 -57.20 -6.44 -4.23
CA MET A 96 -58.26 -6.91 -3.34
C MET A 96 -58.20 -6.26 -1.95
N ALA A 97 -57.00 -5.91 -1.46
CA ALA A 97 -56.82 -5.26 -0.17
C ALA A 97 -57.20 -3.76 -0.19
N GLN A 98 -57.32 -3.14 -1.38
CA GLN A 98 -57.84 -1.78 -1.53
C GLN A 98 -59.37 -1.74 -1.41
N LEU A 99 -60.08 -2.76 -1.90
CA LEU A 99 -61.54 -2.81 -1.84
C LEU A 99 -62.06 -2.92 -0.40
N ALA A 100 -61.35 -3.64 0.47
CA ALA A 100 -61.72 -3.79 1.87
C ALA A 100 -61.70 -2.47 2.69
N ALA A 101 -61.02 -1.43 2.20
CA ALA A 101 -60.99 -0.12 2.85
C ALA A 101 -62.20 0.78 2.49
N TYR A 102 -62.99 0.40 1.48
CA TYR A 102 -64.08 1.20 0.93
C TYR A 102 -65.50 0.66 1.26
N PHE A 103 -65.61 -0.50 1.93
CA PHE A 103 -66.89 -1.07 2.37
C PHE A 103 -67.08 -0.99 3.89
N VAL A 104 -66.88 0.21 4.46
CA VAL A 104 -67.31 0.58 5.82
C VAL A 104 -68.35 1.67 5.70
#